data_AF-A0A351YUN3-F1
#
_entry.id   AF-A0A351YUN3-F1
#
_cell.length_a   1.000
_cell.length_b   1.000
_cell.length_c   1.000
_cell.angle_alpha   90.00
_cell.angle_beta   90.00
_cell.angle_gamma   90.00
#
_symmetry.space_group_name_H-M   'P 1'
#
loop_
_entity.id
_entity.type
_entity.pdbx_description
1 polymer ?
#
loop_
_entity_poly.entity_id
_entity_poly.type
_entity_poly.pdbx_seq_one_letter_code
_entity_poly.pdbx_strand_id
1 'polypeptide(L)'
;MRCLFCKQDSSSAKSIEHIIPESMGNTKLILPLGYVCDKCNNFFARKVEKPFMDLEVVRLWRAHEYIHNKKGRTAIFDAYLNNKKVPISFDEGNPFCFHIMSEKIYKELSEHKGEFTLSIPVFTNETKIENNIIISRLLAKIALEFWVYKLKDIPDSLDEVIDSKNYDLIRNHARLGTTAEWPCSIRRVYDMEKSEIINGEEVQKVYECDFLCIKTGEIENGVMAIIYFVLIIRGIEFVINLGEPEIDNYYKWLKEHEYISPLYCKESKNCN
;
A
#
# COMPACT_ATOMS: atom_id res chain seq x y z
N MET A 1 -17.14 -13.21 -18.04
CA MET A 1 -16.32 -12.24 -17.26
C MET A 1 -14.86 -12.61 -17.41
N ARG A 2 -13.98 -11.63 -17.57
CA ARG A 2 -12.54 -11.86 -17.73
C ARG A 2 -11.77 -11.27 -16.55
N CYS A 3 -10.66 -11.92 -16.19
CA CYS A 3 -9.77 -11.45 -15.15
C CYS A 3 -9.00 -10.20 -15.60
N LEU A 4 -9.00 -9.16 -14.77
CA LEU A 4 -8.29 -7.89 -14.98
C LEU A 4 -6.80 -8.07 -15.34
N PHE A 5 -6.15 -9.10 -14.80
CA PHE A 5 -4.69 -9.26 -14.91
C PHE A 5 -4.24 -10.30 -15.92
N CYS A 6 -4.96 -11.41 -16.09
CA CYS A 6 -4.59 -12.46 -17.03
C CYS A 6 -5.46 -12.54 -18.28
N LYS A 7 -6.54 -11.73 -18.33
CA LYS A 7 -7.53 -11.67 -19.41
C LYS A 7 -8.25 -13.00 -19.70
N GLN A 8 -8.02 -14.03 -18.88
CA GLN A 8 -8.68 -15.34 -18.97
C GLN A 8 -10.05 -15.31 -18.30
N ASP A 9 -10.89 -16.30 -18.60
CA ASP A 9 -12.18 -16.46 -17.92
C ASP A 9 -12.00 -16.54 -16.39
N SER A 10 -12.88 -15.83 -15.70
CA SER A 10 -12.93 -15.71 -14.25
C SER A 10 -14.34 -15.95 -13.70
N SER A 11 -15.24 -16.48 -14.53
CA SER A 11 -16.65 -16.73 -14.18
C SER A 11 -16.81 -17.67 -12.98
N SER A 12 -15.84 -18.58 -12.77
CA SER A 12 -15.85 -19.56 -11.68
C SER A 12 -15.05 -19.12 -10.44
N ALA A 13 -14.58 -17.87 -10.36
CA ALA A 13 -13.77 -17.40 -9.23
C ALA A 13 -14.58 -17.42 -7.92
N LYS A 14 -13.93 -17.83 -6.83
CA LYS A 14 -14.59 -17.95 -5.51
C LYS A 14 -13.95 -17.07 -4.45
N SER A 15 -12.71 -16.63 -4.68
CA SER A 15 -11.95 -15.86 -3.69
C SER A 15 -12.43 -14.41 -3.65
N ILE A 16 -12.62 -13.89 -2.44
CA ILE A 16 -12.85 -12.48 -2.20
C ILE A 16 -11.51 -11.75 -2.28
N GLU A 17 -11.45 -10.70 -3.10
CA GLU A 17 -10.25 -9.86 -3.27
C GLU A 17 -10.44 -8.54 -2.52
N HIS A 18 -9.51 -8.23 -1.62
CA HIS A 18 -9.45 -6.92 -0.97
C HIS A 18 -8.52 -6.03 -1.78
N ILE A 19 -9.03 -4.89 -2.26
CA ILE A 19 -8.28 -4.00 -3.16
C ILE A 19 -6.99 -3.53 -2.47
N ILE A 20 -7.11 -3.05 -1.23
CA ILE A 20 -5.98 -2.87 -0.32
C ILE A 20 -5.89 -4.13 0.54
N PRO A 21 -4.70 -4.75 0.72
CA PRO A 21 -4.59 -5.96 1.53
C PRO A 21 -5.12 -5.78 2.96
N GLU A 22 -5.78 -6.80 3.51
CA GLU A 22 -6.25 -6.78 4.91
C GLU A 22 -5.12 -6.51 5.91
N SER A 23 -3.91 -6.97 5.58
CA SER A 23 -2.72 -6.76 6.40
C SER A 23 -2.19 -5.32 6.39
N MET A 24 -2.83 -4.44 5.62
CA MET A 24 -2.67 -2.97 5.67
C MET A 24 -3.88 -2.27 6.31
N GLY A 25 -4.80 -3.04 6.92
CA GLY A 25 -5.94 -2.55 7.69
C GLY A 25 -7.27 -2.42 6.92
N ASN A 26 -7.33 -2.82 5.65
CA ASN A 26 -8.58 -2.78 4.89
C ASN A 26 -9.47 -4.00 5.16
N THR A 27 -10.67 -3.77 5.69
CA THR A 27 -11.67 -4.82 5.94
C THR A 27 -12.95 -4.66 5.13
N LYS A 28 -13.07 -3.61 4.30
CA LYS A 28 -14.34 -3.18 3.68
C LYS A 28 -14.26 -2.95 2.18
N LEU A 29 -13.12 -2.49 1.66
CA LEU A 29 -12.95 -2.23 0.24
C LEU A 29 -12.62 -3.52 -0.51
N ILE A 30 -13.68 -4.15 -1.00
CA ILE A 30 -13.67 -5.45 -1.67
C ILE A 30 -14.01 -5.26 -3.15
N LEU A 31 -13.29 -5.99 -4.01
CA LEU A 31 -13.53 -6.01 -5.45
C LEU A 31 -14.70 -6.96 -5.78
N PRO A 32 -15.56 -6.65 -6.79
CA PRO A 32 -16.60 -7.57 -7.21
C PRO A 32 -16.04 -8.95 -7.60
N LEU A 33 -16.78 -10.01 -7.24
CA LEU A 33 -16.34 -11.38 -7.48
C LEU A 33 -16.08 -11.62 -8.97
N GLY A 34 -14.95 -12.26 -9.27
CA GLY A 34 -14.56 -12.61 -10.63
C GLY A 34 -13.87 -11.49 -11.42
N TYR A 35 -13.72 -10.27 -10.89
CA TYR A 35 -12.85 -9.27 -11.51
C TYR A 35 -11.38 -9.74 -11.51
N VAL A 36 -10.98 -10.50 -10.50
CA VAL A 36 -9.68 -11.19 -10.42
C VAL A 36 -9.94 -12.69 -10.24
N CYS A 37 -9.32 -13.52 -11.08
CA CYS A 37 -9.44 -14.98 -10.93
C CYS A 37 -8.61 -15.51 -9.77
N ASP A 38 -9.00 -16.67 -9.22
CA ASP A 38 -8.32 -17.29 -8.07
C ASP A 38 -6.82 -17.51 -8.30
N LYS A 39 -6.40 -17.81 -9.55
CA LYS A 39 -4.99 -17.96 -9.90
C LYS A 39 -4.20 -16.65 -9.75
N CYS A 40 -4.79 -15.52 -10.15
CA CYS A 40 -4.17 -14.20 -10.03
C CYS A 40 -4.15 -13.73 -8.58
N ASN A 41 -5.26 -13.86 -7.84
CA ASN A 41 -5.31 -13.55 -6.41
C ASN A 41 -4.19 -14.30 -5.65
N ASN A 42 -4.14 -15.63 -5.80
CA ASN A 42 -3.09 -16.45 -5.17
C ASN A 42 -1.67 -16.10 -5.63
N PHE A 43 -1.51 -15.57 -6.83
CA PHE A 43 -0.22 -15.07 -7.30
C PHE A 43 0.16 -13.76 -6.59
N PHE A 44 -0.74 -12.77 -6.55
CA PHE A 44 -0.49 -11.48 -5.91
C PHE A 44 -0.18 -11.63 -4.42
N ALA A 45 -0.97 -12.44 -3.71
CA ALA A 45 -0.73 -12.74 -2.30
C ALA A 45 0.72 -13.22 -2.03
N ARG A 46 1.25 -14.09 -2.90
CA ARG A 46 2.58 -14.70 -2.70
C ARG A 46 3.74 -13.92 -3.30
N LYS A 47 3.53 -13.23 -4.42
CA LYS A 47 4.59 -12.65 -5.26
C LYS A 47 4.62 -11.13 -5.27
N VAL A 48 3.64 -10.47 -4.67
CA VAL A 48 3.54 -9.01 -4.58
C VAL A 48 3.27 -8.57 -3.15
N GLU A 49 2.17 -9.02 -2.54
CA GLU A 49 1.79 -8.60 -1.20
C GLU A 49 2.76 -9.13 -0.15
N LYS A 50 3.04 -10.45 -0.12
CA LYS A 50 4.00 -11.01 0.84
C LYS A 50 5.38 -10.32 0.81
N PRO A 51 6.03 -10.12 -0.36
CA PRO A 51 7.29 -9.36 -0.41
C PRO A 51 7.20 -7.95 0.19
N PHE A 52 6.10 -7.22 -0.03
CA PHE A 52 5.89 -5.91 0.59
C PHE A 52 5.79 -6.03 2.12
N MET A 53 5.02 -7.00 2.60
CA MET A 53 4.83 -7.27 4.03
C MET A 53 6.10 -7.72 4.74
N ASP A 54 7.07 -8.26 4.01
CA ASP A 54 8.35 -8.74 4.51
C ASP A 54 9.43 -7.62 4.53
N LEU A 55 9.18 -6.45 3.94
CA LEU A 55 10.10 -5.30 4.01
C LEU A 55 10.33 -4.86 5.46
N GLU A 56 11.59 -4.60 5.84
CA GLU A 56 11.97 -4.22 7.21
C GLU A 56 11.18 -3.00 7.70
N VAL A 57 11.11 -1.95 6.86
CA VAL A 57 10.35 -0.72 7.18
C VAL A 57 8.84 -0.98 7.32
N VAL A 58 8.26 -1.91 6.57
CA VAL A 58 6.84 -2.26 6.65
C VAL A 58 6.55 -3.12 7.88
N ARG A 59 7.44 -4.05 8.23
CA ARG A 59 7.35 -4.83 9.49
C ARG A 59 7.40 -3.90 10.69
N LEU A 60 8.31 -2.92 10.67
CA LEU A 60 8.45 -1.92 11.72
C LEU A 60 7.22 -1.02 11.81
N TRP A 61 6.72 -0.52 10.68
CA TRP A 61 5.48 0.26 10.61
C TRP A 61 4.29 -0.51 11.20
N ARG A 62 4.11 -1.78 10.81
CA ARG A 62 3.02 -2.61 11.33
C ARG A 62 3.14 -2.93 12.81
N ALA A 63 4.37 -3.09 13.31
CA ALA A 63 4.61 -3.29 14.73
C ALA A 63 4.24 -2.03 15.53
N HIS A 64 4.62 -0.86 15.02
CA HIS A 64 4.27 0.44 15.62
C HIS A 64 2.76 0.67 15.66
N GLU A 65 2.08 0.42 14.54
CA GLU A 65 0.63 0.65 14.39
C GLU A 65 -0.25 -0.46 14.97
N TYR A 66 0.33 -1.46 15.63
CA TYR A 66 -0.36 -2.67 16.10
C TYR A 66 -1.26 -3.33 15.03
N ILE A 67 -0.76 -3.39 13.78
CA ILE A 67 -1.50 -4.01 12.66
C ILE A 67 -1.33 -5.53 12.71
N HIS A 68 -2.31 -6.19 13.33
CA HIS A 68 -2.35 -7.63 13.49
C HIS A 68 -2.40 -8.37 12.14
N ASN A 69 -1.81 -9.56 12.11
CA ASN A 69 -2.07 -10.52 11.03
C ASN A 69 -3.45 -11.20 11.23
N LYS A 70 -3.85 -12.05 10.26
CA LYS A 70 -5.11 -12.82 10.34
C LYS A 70 -5.26 -13.71 11.59
N LYS A 71 -4.17 -13.99 12.31
CA LYS A 71 -4.15 -14.76 13.55
C LYS A 71 -4.10 -13.88 14.80
N GLY A 72 -4.31 -12.57 14.67
CA GLY A 72 -4.30 -11.63 15.78
C GLY A 72 -2.92 -11.40 16.39
N ARG A 73 -1.82 -11.54 15.63
CA ARG A 73 -0.46 -11.32 16.16
C ARG A 73 0.18 -10.07 15.58
N THR A 74 0.91 -9.33 16.42
CA THR A 74 1.76 -8.20 16.03
C THR A 74 2.87 -8.63 15.07
N ALA A 75 3.40 -7.68 14.30
CA ALA A 75 4.50 -7.96 13.38
C ALA A 75 5.79 -8.20 14.16
N ILE A 76 6.50 -9.30 13.83
CA ILE A 76 7.88 -9.49 14.25
C ILE A 76 8.74 -8.51 13.43
N PHE A 77 9.75 -7.90 14.02
CA PHE A 77 10.76 -7.07 13.34
C PHE A 77 12.14 -7.28 13.98
N ASP A 78 13.20 -6.74 13.37
CA ASP A 78 14.56 -6.97 13.85
C ASP A 78 14.97 -5.83 14.79
N ALA A 79 15.45 -6.18 15.99
CA ALA A 79 16.22 -5.29 16.87
C ALA A 79 17.69 -5.72 16.86
N TYR A 80 18.55 -5.00 17.58
CA TYR A 80 19.97 -5.27 17.66
C TYR A 80 20.42 -5.47 19.11
N LEU A 81 20.82 -6.69 19.46
CA LEU A 81 21.43 -7.01 20.74
C LEU A 81 22.95 -7.03 20.57
N ASN A 82 23.67 -6.09 21.17
CA ASN A 82 25.13 -5.94 20.99
C ASN A 82 25.53 -5.99 19.50
N ASN A 83 24.81 -5.24 18.65
CA ASN A 83 24.95 -5.19 17.19
C ASN A 83 24.61 -6.48 16.42
N LYS A 84 24.09 -7.52 17.08
CA LYS A 84 23.55 -8.72 16.40
C LYS A 84 22.06 -8.55 16.18
N LYS A 85 21.58 -8.84 14.97
CA LYS A 85 20.14 -8.85 14.67
C LYS A 85 19.41 -9.90 15.51
N VAL A 86 18.33 -9.48 16.17
CA VAL A 86 17.48 -10.34 17.00
C VAL A 86 16.01 -10.09 16.64
N PRO A 87 15.23 -11.12 16.28
CA PRO A 87 13.82 -10.94 15.97
C PRO A 87 13.03 -10.70 17.26
N ILE A 88 12.26 -9.60 17.30
CA ILE A 88 11.38 -9.25 18.40
C ILE A 88 9.97 -8.93 17.93
N SER A 89 9.01 -8.94 18.84
CA SER A 89 7.67 -8.37 18.64
C SER A 89 7.25 -7.60 19.89
N PHE A 90 6.42 -6.57 19.74
CA PHE A 90 5.82 -5.89 20.89
C PHE A 90 4.73 -6.73 21.52
N ASP A 91 4.63 -6.62 22.85
CA ASP A 91 3.51 -7.13 23.62
C ASP A 91 2.28 -6.24 23.44
N GLU A 92 1.11 -6.83 23.31
CA GLU A 92 -0.13 -6.07 23.13
C GLU A 92 -0.47 -5.30 24.41
N GLY A 93 -0.66 -3.99 24.28
CA GLY A 93 -1.02 -3.11 25.41
C GLY A 93 0.15 -2.68 26.29
N ASN A 94 1.38 -3.10 26.00
CA ASN A 94 2.57 -2.59 26.69
C ASN A 94 3.73 -2.33 25.72
N PRO A 95 3.95 -1.07 25.28
CA PRO A 95 5.00 -0.72 24.32
C PRO A 95 6.43 -0.92 24.87
N PHE A 96 6.58 -1.12 26.19
CA PHE A 96 7.86 -1.38 26.84
C PHE A 96 8.15 -2.87 27.03
N CYS A 97 7.20 -3.75 26.69
CA CYS A 97 7.39 -5.19 26.71
C CYS A 97 7.57 -5.73 25.29
N PHE A 98 8.60 -6.56 25.10
CA PHE A 98 8.90 -7.20 23.83
C PHE A 98 9.26 -8.66 24.05
N HIS A 99 8.93 -9.47 23.05
CA HIS A 99 9.19 -10.91 23.04
C HIS A 99 10.42 -11.18 22.17
N ILE A 100 11.45 -11.84 22.72
CA ILE A 100 12.61 -12.30 21.94
C ILE A 100 12.28 -13.64 21.30
N MET A 101 12.21 -13.68 19.97
CA MET A 101 11.77 -14.86 19.22
C MET A 101 12.94 -15.83 18.92
N SER A 102 13.81 -16.07 19.92
CA SER A 102 14.98 -16.94 19.78
C SER A 102 15.43 -17.53 21.13
N GLU A 103 15.29 -18.84 21.28
CA GLU A 103 15.78 -19.58 22.46
C GLU A 103 17.29 -19.47 22.63
N LYS A 104 18.04 -19.43 21.53
CA LYS A 104 19.50 -19.29 21.57
C LYS A 104 19.89 -17.96 22.22
N ILE A 105 19.24 -16.88 21.81
CA ILE A 105 19.50 -15.54 22.35
C ILE A 105 19.06 -15.47 23.81
N TYR A 106 17.92 -16.08 24.16
CA TYR A 106 17.47 -16.18 25.55
C TYR A 106 18.53 -16.87 26.43
N LYS A 107 19.10 -17.99 25.97
CA LYS A 107 20.17 -18.69 26.70
C LYS A 107 21.41 -17.79 26.86
N GLU A 108 21.86 -17.16 25.78
CA GLU A 108 22.98 -16.20 25.81
C GLU A 108 22.74 -15.09 26.83
N LEU A 109 21.53 -14.51 26.87
CA LEU A 109 21.15 -13.49 27.85
C LEU A 109 21.14 -14.02 29.29
N SER A 110 20.62 -15.24 29.50
CA SER A 110 20.49 -15.83 30.83
C SER A 110 21.82 -16.26 31.47
N GLU A 111 22.81 -16.59 30.64
CA GLU A 111 24.11 -17.11 31.09
C GLU A 111 25.19 -16.01 31.17
N HIS A 112 24.96 -14.87 30.53
CA HIS A 112 25.94 -13.79 30.47
C HIS A 112 26.04 -13.02 31.79
N LYS A 113 27.28 -12.70 32.16
CA LYS A 113 27.61 -11.87 33.31
C LYS A 113 28.19 -10.55 32.77
N GLY A 114 27.31 -9.61 32.45
CA GLY A 114 27.69 -8.34 31.85
C GLY A 114 26.48 -7.51 31.44
N GLU A 115 26.74 -6.28 31.02
CA GLU A 115 25.71 -5.40 30.46
C GLU A 115 25.41 -5.80 29.00
N PHE A 116 24.17 -5.57 28.60
CA PHE A 116 23.73 -5.71 27.22
C PHE A 116 23.13 -4.40 26.74
N THR A 117 23.39 -4.08 25.47
CA THR A 117 22.69 -3.00 24.78
C THR A 117 21.71 -3.61 23.80
N LEU A 118 20.43 -3.31 23.99
CA LEU A 118 19.38 -3.60 23.02
C LEU A 118 18.98 -2.31 22.32
N SER A 119 19.21 -2.24 21.01
CA SER A 119 18.77 -1.14 20.15
C SER A 119 17.55 -1.57 19.36
N ILE A 120 16.42 -0.91 19.60
CA ILE A 120 15.15 -1.17 18.92
C ILE A 120 14.93 -0.06 17.89
N PRO A 121 14.80 -0.37 16.59
CA PRO A 121 14.44 0.64 15.60
C PRO A 121 13.02 1.16 15.88
N VAL A 122 12.78 2.44 15.63
CA VAL A 122 11.48 3.08 15.84
C VAL A 122 10.96 3.61 14.51
N PHE A 123 9.66 3.42 14.26
CA PHE A 123 8.98 4.07 13.14
C PHE A 123 8.56 5.47 13.58
N THR A 124 8.94 6.49 12.82
CA THR A 124 8.65 7.90 13.13
C THR A 124 8.09 8.64 11.91
N ASN A 125 7.64 9.88 12.11
CA ASN A 125 7.22 10.75 11.00
C ASN A 125 8.31 10.97 9.96
N GLU A 126 9.58 10.94 10.36
CA GLU A 126 10.76 11.13 9.53
C GLU A 126 11.23 9.84 8.84
N THR A 127 10.65 8.68 9.19
CA THR A 127 11.02 7.40 8.57
C THR A 127 10.67 7.42 7.08
N LYS A 128 11.70 7.30 6.24
CA LYS A 128 11.55 7.29 4.79
C LYS A 128 11.29 5.88 4.28
N ILE A 129 10.26 5.77 3.44
CA ILE A 129 10.02 4.57 2.64
C ILE A 129 10.47 4.91 1.22
N GLU A 130 11.55 4.27 0.79
CA GLU A 130 12.13 4.49 -0.54
C GLU A 130 11.35 3.71 -1.60
N ASN A 131 11.16 4.33 -2.76
CA ASN A 131 10.54 3.67 -3.90
C ASN A 131 11.37 2.44 -4.31
N ASN A 132 10.68 1.35 -4.62
CA ASN A 132 11.31 0.14 -5.16
C ASN A 132 10.28 -0.70 -5.94
N ILE A 133 10.76 -1.74 -6.62
CA ILE A 133 9.91 -2.63 -7.41
C ILE A 133 8.84 -3.36 -6.58
N ILE A 134 9.10 -3.66 -5.31
CA ILE A 134 8.12 -4.33 -4.45
C ILE A 134 6.93 -3.41 -4.17
N ILE A 135 7.20 -2.16 -3.80
CA ILE A 135 6.18 -1.15 -3.51
C ILE A 135 5.41 -0.80 -4.77
N SER A 136 6.11 -0.47 -5.87
CA SER A 136 5.45 -0.06 -7.11
C SER A 136 4.57 -1.17 -7.71
N ARG A 137 4.95 -2.45 -7.59
CA ARG A 137 4.11 -3.57 -8.03
C ARG A 137 2.84 -3.72 -7.19
N LEU A 138 2.93 -3.51 -5.88
CA LEU A 138 1.77 -3.50 -5.00
C LEU A 138 0.85 -2.33 -5.36
N LEU A 139 1.39 -1.12 -5.46
CA LEU A 139 0.60 0.06 -5.83
C LEU A 139 -0.07 -0.10 -7.19
N ALA A 140 0.61 -0.68 -8.18
CA ALA A 140 0.05 -0.97 -9.49
C ALA A 140 -1.13 -1.97 -9.43
N LYS A 141 -1.04 -3.02 -8.59
CA LYS A 141 -2.16 -3.92 -8.32
C LYS A 141 -3.35 -3.15 -7.75
N ILE A 142 -3.14 -2.45 -6.65
CA ILE A 142 -4.18 -1.72 -5.92
C ILE A 142 -4.83 -0.67 -6.83
N ALA A 143 -4.03 0.08 -7.57
CA ALA A 143 -4.49 1.12 -8.50
C ALA A 143 -5.43 0.57 -9.58
N LEU A 144 -5.05 -0.54 -10.22
CA LEU A 144 -5.88 -1.17 -11.26
C LEU A 144 -7.17 -1.76 -10.68
N GLU A 145 -7.09 -2.43 -9.53
CA GLU A 145 -8.26 -2.98 -8.84
C GLU A 145 -9.23 -1.86 -8.42
N PHE A 146 -8.70 -0.75 -7.87
CA PHE A 146 -9.50 0.40 -7.49
C PHE A 146 -10.09 1.12 -8.71
N TRP A 147 -9.38 1.15 -9.83
CA TRP A 147 -9.85 1.75 -11.08
C TRP A 147 -11.12 1.05 -11.57
N VAL A 148 -11.08 -0.27 -11.74
CA VAL A 148 -12.27 -1.03 -12.15
C VAL A 148 -13.36 -1.04 -11.07
N TYR A 149 -13.00 -0.92 -9.79
CA TYR A 149 -13.99 -0.75 -8.72
C TYR A 149 -14.76 0.56 -8.82
N LYS A 150 -14.10 1.67 -9.19
CA LYS A 150 -14.76 2.96 -9.41
C LYS A 150 -15.67 2.94 -10.64
N LEU A 151 -15.33 2.12 -11.64
CA LEU A 151 -16.08 1.99 -12.89
C LEU A 151 -17.15 0.89 -12.86
N LYS A 152 -17.24 0.08 -11.81
CA LYS A 152 -18.07 -1.15 -11.76
C LYS A 152 -19.56 -0.96 -12.11
N ASP A 153 -20.09 0.24 -11.92
CA ASP A 153 -21.49 0.58 -12.16
C ASP A 153 -21.73 1.05 -13.62
N ILE A 154 -20.67 1.21 -14.41
CA ILE A 154 -20.71 1.53 -15.84
C ILE A 154 -20.69 0.19 -16.62
N PRO A 155 -21.68 -0.05 -17.50
CA PRO A 155 -21.74 -1.25 -18.34
C PRO A 155 -20.45 -1.46 -19.12
N ASP A 156 -20.02 -2.72 -19.24
CA ASP A 156 -18.85 -3.17 -20.02
C ASP A 156 -17.48 -2.57 -19.62
N SER A 157 -17.43 -1.71 -18.61
CA SER A 157 -16.22 -0.99 -18.19
C SER A 157 -15.05 -1.90 -17.80
N LEU A 158 -15.32 -3.06 -17.22
CA LEU A 158 -14.29 -4.06 -16.92
C LEU A 158 -13.63 -4.57 -18.20
N ASP A 159 -14.43 -4.90 -19.21
CA ASP A 159 -13.92 -5.42 -20.48
C ASP A 159 -13.16 -4.33 -21.25
N GLU A 160 -13.64 -3.07 -21.22
CA GLU A 160 -12.91 -1.92 -21.78
C GLU A 160 -11.52 -1.74 -21.14
N VAL A 161 -11.42 -1.83 -19.81
CA VAL A 161 -10.13 -1.73 -19.11
C VAL A 161 -9.22 -2.91 -19.44
N ILE A 162 -9.77 -4.12 -19.56
CA ILE A 162 -9.03 -5.33 -19.92
C ILE A 162 -8.45 -5.24 -21.33
N ASP A 163 -9.22 -4.75 -22.29
CA ASP A 163 -8.82 -4.68 -23.70
C ASP A 163 -7.98 -3.44 -24.02
N SER A 164 -8.07 -2.39 -23.21
CA SER A 164 -7.25 -1.20 -23.37
C SER A 164 -5.75 -1.49 -23.17
N LYS A 165 -5.00 -1.18 -24.23
CA LYS A 165 -3.52 -1.27 -24.25
C LYS A 165 -2.87 -0.27 -23.31
N ASN A 166 -3.55 0.83 -22.97
CA ASN A 166 -3.03 1.86 -22.06
C ASN A 166 -2.75 1.30 -20.67
N TYR A 167 -3.43 0.21 -20.28
CA TYR A 167 -3.21 -0.44 -18.98
C TYR A 167 -2.32 -1.68 -19.06
N ASP A 168 -1.89 -2.12 -20.25
CA ASP A 168 -1.07 -3.34 -20.38
C ASP A 168 0.28 -3.19 -19.70
N LEU A 169 0.90 -2.01 -19.75
CA LEU A 169 2.19 -1.77 -19.14
C LEU A 169 2.12 -1.88 -17.62
N ILE A 170 1.18 -1.16 -16.97
CA ILE A 170 1.00 -1.24 -15.50
C ILE A 170 0.50 -2.61 -15.05
N ARG A 171 -0.35 -3.28 -15.84
CA ARG A 171 -0.85 -4.64 -15.56
C ARG A 171 0.29 -5.65 -15.56
N ASN A 172 1.18 -5.56 -16.55
CA ASN A 172 2.38 -6.40 -16.64
C ASN A 172 3.39 -6.04 -15.55
N HIS A 173 3.52 -4.77 -15.18
CA HIS A 173 4.33 -4.38 -14.03
C HIS A 173 3.81 -5.03 -12.74
N ALA A 174 2.54 -4.80 -12.38
CA ALA A 174 1.91 -5.39 -11.19
C ALA A 174 2.16 -6.91 -11.13
N ARG A 175 1.85 -7.61 -12.22
CA ARG A 175 1.91 -9.07 -12.26
C ARG A 175 3.33 -9.61 -12.40
N LEU A 176 4.10 -9.14 -13.37
CA LEU A 176 5.37 -9.74 -13.79
C LEU A 176 6.61 -8.95 -13.35
N GLY A 177 6.46 -7.67 -12.99
CA GLY A 177 7.58 -6.80 -12.68
C GLY A 177 8.44 -6.49 -13.92
N THR A 178 7.82 -6.41 -15.10
CA THR A 178 8.52 -6.20 -16.38
C THR A 178 9.21 -4.85 -16.49
N THR A 179 8.76 -3.85 -15.75
CA THR A 179 9.35 -2.53 -15.71
C THR A 179 10.28 -2.45 -14.51
N ALA A 180 11.58 -2.32 -14.75
CA ALA A 180 12.61 -2.37 -13.70
C ALA A 180 12.34 -1.32 -12.59
N GLU A 181 11.96 -0.11 -12.99
CA GLU A 181 11.55 0.95 -12.08
C GLU A 181 10.26 1.61 -12.58
N TRP A 182 9.19 1.47 -11.81
CA TRP A 182 8.01 2.30 -11.95
C TRP A 182 8.06 3.33 -10.81
N PRO A 183 8.30 4.62 -11.11
CA PRO A 183 8.48 5.62 -10.09
C PRO A 183 7.19 5.83 -9.31
N CYS A 184 7.33 5.89 -7.99
CA CYS A 184 6.25 6.23 -7.08
C CYS A 184 6.68 7.44 -6.25
N SER A 185 5.74 8.34 -5.96
CA SER A 185 5.95 9.34 -4.92
C SER A 185 5.52 8.78 -3.57
N ILE A 186 6.37 8.92 -2.55
CA ILE A 186 6.10 8.43 -1.21
C ILE A 186 6.45 9.53 -0.22
N ARG A 187 5.47 10.02 0.56
CA ARG A 187 5.68 11.12 1.50
C ARG A 187 4.72 11.09 2.69
N ARG A 188 5.16 11.66 3.82
CA ARG A 188 4.30 11.93 4.98
C ARG A 188 3.45 13.17 4.68
N VAL A 189 2.12 13.07 4.85
CA VAL A 189 1.17 14.18 4.62
C VAL A 189 0.38 14.58 5.87
N TYR A 190 0.40 13.76 6.91
CA TYR A 190 -0.02 14.14 8.26
C TYR A 190 0.68 13.29 9.30
N ASP A 191 0.68 13.77 10.54
CA ASP A 191 1.32 13.13 11.68
C ASP A 191 0.78 11.71 11.93
N MET A 192 1.66 10.76 12.19
CA MET A 192 1.27 9.37 12.47
C MET A 192 0.33 9.22 13.68
N GLU A 193 0.33 10.15 14.63
CA GLU A 193 -0.58 10.17 15.78
C GLU A 193 -1.89 10.92 15.50
N LYS A 194 -2.07 11.46 14.29
CA LYS A 194 -3.28 12.20 13.94
C LYS A 194 -4.52 11.30 14.03
N SER A 195 -5.40 11.63 14.96
CA SER A 195 -6.69 11.00 15.19
C SER A 195 -7.83 12.02 15.15
N GLU A 196 -9.05 11.53 15.01
CA GLU A 196 -10.27 12.33 15.09
C GLU A 196 -11.20 11.75 16.16
N ILE A 197 -11.90 12.61 16.90
CA ILE A 197 -12.90 12.16 17.86
C ILE A 197 -14.23 11.98 17.12
N ILE A 198 -14.66 10.72 16.97
CA ILE A 198 -15.93 10.34 16.35
C ILE A 198 -16.78 9.62 17.41
N ASN A 199 -17.95 10.17 17.73
CA ASN A 199 -18.85 9.62 18.76
C ASN A 199 -18.19 9.42 20.14
N GLY A 200 -17.20 10.27 20.49
CA GLY A 200 -16.47 10.18 21.75
C GLY A 200 -15.34 9.15 21.75
N GLU A 201 -15.13 8.44 20.64
CA GLU A 201 -14.00 7.52 20.45
C GLU A 201 -12.92 8.19 19.61
N GLU A 202 -11.67 8.01 20.00
CA GLU A 202 -10.52 8.41 19.20
C GLU A 202 -10.34 7.43 18.04
N VAL A 203 -10.59 7.89 16.82
CA VAL A 203 -10.52 7.07 15.61
C VAL A 203 -9.42 7.60 14.71
N GLN A 204 -8.47 6.72 14.40
CA GLN A 204 -7.44 7.01 13.42
C GLN A 204 -7.86 6.46 12.05
N LYS A 205 -7.82 7.32 11.03
CA LYS A 205 -8.12 6.92 9.66
C LYS A 205 -7.11 5.89 9.17
N VAL A 206 -7.59 4.74 8.71
CA VAL A 206 -6.71 3.62 8.30
C VAL A 206 -6.13 3.91 6.92
N TYR A 207 -6.98 4.19 5.94
CA TYR A 207 -6.58 4.52 4.58
C TYR A 207 -7.56 5.49 3.91
N GLU A 208 -7.07 6.15 2.86
CA GLU A 208 -7.82 6.97 1.91
C GLU A 208 -7.27 6.73 0.52
N CYS A 209 -8.11 6.67 -0.50
CA CYS A 209 -7.61 6.62 -1.85
C CYS A 209 -8.61 7.18 -2.86
N ASP A 210 -8.08 7.87 -3.87
CA ASP A 210 -8.81 8.32 -5.05
C ASP A 210 -7.82 8.53 -6.21
N PHE A 211 -8.34 8.96 -7.35
CA PHE A 211 -7.51 9.32 -8.49
C PHE A 211 -7.32 10.83 -8.61
N LEU A 212 -6.10 11.25 -8.95
CA LEU A 212 -5.81 12.56 -9.51
C LEU A 212 -5.79 12.43 -11.04
N CYS A 213 -6.65 13.19 -11.72
CA CYS A 213 -6.69 13.26 -13.17
C CYS A 213 -6.19 14.63 -13.64
N ILE A 214 -5.06 14.66 -14.34
CA ILE A 214 -4.48 15.89 -14.89
C ILE A 214 -4.85 15.96 -16.37
N LYS A 215 -5.73 16.89 -16.75
CA LYS A 215 -6.10 17.13 -18.15
C LYS A 215 -4.88 17.62 -18.93
N THR A 216 -4.59 16.96 -20.06
CA THR A 216 -3.48 17.32 -20.96
C THR A 216 -3.97 17.84 -22.32
N GLY A 217 -5.25 17.64 -22.64
CA GLY A 217 -5.85 18.16 -23.87
C GLY A 217 -7.30 17.74 -24.03
N GLU A 218 -7.91 18.21 -25.12
CA GLU A 218 -9.27 17.84 -25.54
C GLU A 218 -9.23 17.03 -26.83
N ILE A 219 -10.19 16.13 -26.98
CA ILE A 219 -10.45 15.38 -28.21
C ILE A 219 -11.93 15.50 -28.57
N GLU A 220 -12.29 15.19 -29.82
CA GLU A 220 -13.63 15.45 -30.39
C GLU A 220 -14.80 15.01 -29.49
N ASN A 221 -14.65 13.94 -28.71
CA ASN A 221 -15.67 13.45 -27.77
C ASN A 221 -15.11 13.10 -26.39
N GLY A 222 -14.08 13.81 -25.92
CA GLY A 222 -13.47 13.48 -24.63
C GLY A 222 -12.28 14.34 -24.21
N VAL A 223 -11.58 13.85 -23.20
CA VAL A 223 -10.44 14.52 -22.59
C VAL A 223 -9.26 13.57 -22.56
N MET A 224 -8.08 14.06 -22.91
CA MET A 224 -6.83 13.36 -22.60
C MET A 224 -6.41 13.75 -21.19
N ALA A 225 -6.10 12.75 -20.37
CA ALA A 225 -5.67 12.97 -19.00
C ALA A 225 -4.60 11.96 -18.58
N ILE A 226 -3.67 12.43 -17.75
CA ILE A 226 -2.75 11.56 -17.01
C ILE A 226 -3.43 11.22 -15.69
N ILE A 227 -3.51 9.93 -15.38
CA ILE A 227 -4.21 9.43 -14.20
C ILE A 227 -3.18 8.92 -13.20
N TYR A 228 -3.21 9.49 -12.00
CA TYR A 228 -2.43 9.03 -10.86
C TYR A 228 -3.36 8.42 -9.82
N PHE A 229 -3.03 7.23 -9.33
CA PHE A 229 -3.65 6.69 -8.13
C PHE A 229 -2.94 7.25 -6.90
N VAL A 230 -3.73 7.74 -5.95
CA VAL A 230 -3.25 8.32 -4.70
C VAL A 230 -3.83 7.49 -3.56
N LEU A 231 -2.94 6.96 -2.71
CA LEU A 231 -3.29 6.14 -1.55
C LEU A 231 -2.59 6.70 -0.32
N ILE A 232 -3.35 7.12 0.67
CA ILE A 232 -2.84 7.48 1.99
C ILE A 232 -3.13 6.34 2.95
N ILE A 233 -2.14 5.87 3.69
CA ILE A 233 -2.33 4.92 4.80
C ILE A 233 -1.57 5.45 5.99
N ARG A 234 -2.26 5.69 7.12
CA ARG A 234 -1.66 6.21 8.36
C ARG A 234 -0.72 7.41 8.12
N GLY A 235 -1.16 8.36 7.29
CA GLY A 235 -0.42 9.59 7.00
C GLY A 235 0.69 9.47 5.96
N ILE A 236 0.93 8.30 5.40
CA ILE A 236 1.88 8.10 4.30
C ILE A 236 1.10 8.06 2.99
N GLU A 237 1.36 9.03 2.14
CA GLU A 237 0.83 9.09 0.77
C GLU A 237 1.75 8.35 -0.18
N PHE A 238 1.17 7.47 -0.97
CA PHE A 238 1.76 6.74 -2.09
C PHE A 238 1.05 7.15 -3.38
N VAL A 239 1.82 7.54 -4.39
CA VAL A 239 1.28 7.94 -5.69
C VAL A 239 1.96 7.19 -6.82
N ILE A 240 1.15 6.63 -7.73
CA ILE A 240 1.61 5.91 -8.92
C ILE A 240 0.82 6.35 -10.16
N ASN A 241 1.51 6.53 -11.28
CA ASN A 241 0.90 6.79 -12.59
C ASN A 241 0.30 5.49 -13.16
N LEU A 242 -0.91 5.56 -13.75
CA LEU A 242 -1.58 4.40 -14.34
C LEU A 242 -1.15 4.06 -15.76
N GLY A 243 -0.72 5.05 -16.53
CA GLY A 243 -0.42 4.86 -17.96
C GLY A 243 1.04 4.51 -18.21
N GLU A 244 1.95 5.24 -17.56
CA GLU A 244 3.37 5.25 -17.91
C GLU A 244 4.25 5.27 -16.65
N PRO A 245 5.48 4.75 -16.70
CA PRO A 245 6.42 4.79 -15.59
C PRO A 245 7.06 6.19 -15.43
N GLU A 246 6.24 7.23 -15.29
CA GLU A 246 6.66 8.63 -15.11
C GLU A 246 5.92 9.31 -13.95
N ILE A 247 6.64 10.11 -13.17
CA ILE A 247 6.09 10.80 -11.98
C ILE A 247 6.26 12.33 -12.02
N ASP A 248 6.99 12.87 -13.00
CA ASP A 248 7.36 14.30 -13.01
C ASP A 248 6.15 15.25 -13.05
N ASN A 249 5.10 14.89 -13.78
CA ASN A 249 3.89 15.72 -13.84
C ASN A 249 3.14 15.74 -12.51
N TYR A 250 3.25 14.68 -11.69
CA TYR A 250 2.75 14.71 -10.32
C TYR A 250 3.53 15.70 -9.45
N TYR A 251 4.87 15.74 -9.57
CA TYR A 251 5.67 16.71 -8.81
C TYR A 251 5.43 18.16 -9.24
N LYS A 252 5.18 18.40 -10.53
CA LYS A 252 4.74 19.72 -11.02
C LYS A 252 3.40 20.09 -10.40
N TRP A 253 2.42 19.18 -10.45
CA TRP A 253 1.11 19.39 -9.82
C TRP A 253 1.25 19.70 -8.33
N LEU A 254 2.07 18.95 -7.58
CA LEU A 254 2.30 19.21 -6.17
C LEU A 254 2.84 20.61 -5.90
N LYS A 255 3.83 21.05 -6.69
CA LYS A 255 4.41 22.39 -6.55
C LYS A 255 3.39 23.49 -6.79
N GLU A 256 2.50 23.30 -7.76
CA GLU A 256 1.42 24.24 -8.08
C GLU A 256 0.34 24.30 -6.99
N HIS A 257 0.19 23.24 -6.21
CA HIS A 257 -0.82 23.12 -5.15
C HIS A 257 -0.21 23.13 -3.74
N GLU A 258 0.91 23.86 -3.57
CA GLU A 258 1.58 24.06 -2.26
C GLU A 258 1.86 22.76 -1.50
N TYR A 259 2.13 21.69 -2.23
CA TYR A 259 2.37 20.34 -1.72
C TYR A 259 1.20 19.74 -0.91
N ILE A 260 -0.03 20.22 -1.08
CA ILE A 260 -1.21 19.55 -0.52
C ILE A 260 -1.39 18.15 -1.15
N SER A 261 -1.99 17.21 -0.43
CA SER A 261 -2.42 15.95 -1.04
C SER A 261 -3.56 16.20 -2.04
N PRO A 262 -3.57 15.53 -3.21
CA PRO A 262 -4.73 15.54 -4.09
C PRO A 262 -6.03 15.13 -3.41
N LEU A 263 -5.97 14.26 -2.39
CA LEU A 263 -7.16 13.83 -1.65
C LEU A 263 -7.78 14.95 -0.79
N TYR A 264 -7.02 16.01 -0.50
CA TYR A 264 -7.49 17.16 0.29
C TYR A 264 -7.72 18.43 -0.55
N CYS A 265 -7.35 18.43 -1.83
CA CYS A 265 -7.55 19.61 -2.69
C CYS A 265 -9.04 19.94 -2.93
N LYS A 266 -9.96 18.99 -2.73
CA LYS A 266 -11.40 19.17 -2.99
C LYS A 266 -12.09 20.18 -2.05
N GLU A 267 -11.42 20.67 -1.01
CA GLU A 267 -11.96 21.70 -0.11
C GLU A 267 -11.52 23.13 -0.48
N SER A 268 -10.61 23.31 -1.44
CA SER A 268 -10.22 24.65 -1.94
C SER A 268 -10.79 24.87 -3.35
N LYS A 269 -11.38 26.05 -3.59
CA LYS A 269 -12.22 26.40 -4.75
C LYS A 269 -11.55 26.36 -6.14
N ASN A 270 -10.36 25.77 -6.29
CA ASN A 270 -9.54 25.86 -7.50
C ASN A 270 -9.25 24.52 -8.20
N CYS A 271 -9.89 23.42 -7.79
CA CYS A 271 -9.49 22.07 -8.24
C CYS A 271 -10.43 21.40 -9.29
N ASN A 272 -11.25 22.16 -10.04
CA ASN A 272 -12.03 21.66 -11.20
C ASN A 272 -11.84 22.54 -12.43
#